data_AF-A0A183PBC8-F1
#
_entry.id   AF-A0A183PBC8-F1
#
_cell.length_a   1.000
_cell.length_b   1.000
_cell.length_c   1.000
_cell.angle_alpha   90.00
_cell.angle_beta   90.00
_cell.angle_gamma   90.00
#
_symmetry.space_group_name_H-M   'P 1'
#
loop_
_entity.id
_entity.type
_entity.pdbx_description
1 polymer ?
#
loop_
_entity_poly.entity_id
_entity_poly.type
_entity_poly.pdbx_seq_one_letter_code
_entity_poly.pdbx_strand_id
1 'polypeptide(L)'
;MLHLFYFRHPSFSPFKKKNISNVLQGIRDRNDLGHPICSHLRQGDWLAHYLTERLAKLPHNSNKLITEAIIQMSDILKIMYKPLSNIPRYLVPAYFEALTVTLTEFIKLEITLRFAPWIRSSSSLAKNLAVATTQFYGFIGNSRLPGRVIQFNKDSQNPEIEAMFCSLAAGLPHFAEGMWRSWGRDTFISLRGCLLLTGRYQDAANIILSYASLLRHGLIPNLIGDGYTVKPRYNCRDAVWYWLYSIVIYEQFISSTKECCLEGDDSSSILNYPVYRWFPDDDTVGWPDEYLTSSLSSQRIQPLHETMQEALQRHINGIEFIERNAGPTLDEHMKPEGFKVSYRLWHI
;
A
#
# COMPACT_ATOMS: atom_id res chain seq x y z
N MET A 1 -10.97 -4.69 -3.13
CA MET A 1 -12.20 -5.24 -3.76
C MET A 1 -12.02 -5.56 -5.25
N LEU A 2 -11.38 -4.72 -6.07
CA LEU A 2 -11.18 -5.03 -7.50
C LEU A 2 -10.23 -6.22 -7.80
N HIS A 3 -9.32 -6.53 -6.86
CA HIS A 3 -8.49 -7.73 -6.91
C HIS A 3 -9.26 -9.05 -6.68
N LEU A 4 -10.55 -8.98 -6.35
CA LEU A 4 -11.41 -10.12 -6.03
C LEU A 4 -11.95 -10.86 -7.24
N PHE A 5 -11.69 -10.35 -8.44
CA PHE A 5 -12.12 -10.96 -9.68
C PHE A 5 -10.99 -11.74 -10.36
N TYR A 6 -9.81 -11.80 -9.76
CA TYR A 6 -8.71 -12.60 -10.29
C TYR A 6 -8.87 -14.07 -9.95
N PHE A 7 -8.89 -14.95 -10.96
CA PHE A 7 -8.96 -16.40 -10.78
C PHE A 7 -7.95 -17.11 -11.67
N ARG A 8 -7.58 -18.33 -11.29
CA ARG A 8 -6.76 -19.24 -12.10
C ARG A 8 -7.66 -20.37 -12.56
N HIS A 9 -7.88 -20.48 -13.86
CA HIS A 9 -8.59 -21.61 -14.42
C HIS A 9 -7.61 -22.56 -15.13
N PRO A 10 -7.78 -23.89 -15.01
CA PRO A 10 -6.78 -24.89 -15.39
C PRO A 10 -6.29 -24.76 -16.83
N SER A 11 -7.15 -24.30 -17.74
CA SER A 11 -6.83 -24.11 -19.17
C SER A 11 -6.14 -22.78 -19.50
N PHE A 12 -5.89 -21.90 -18.54
CA PHE A 12 -5.14 -20.64 -18.78
C PHE A 12 -3.68 -20.77 -18.36
N SER A 13 -2.80 -20.04 -19.07
CA SER A 13 -1.38 -19.94 -18.74
C SER A 13 -1.17 -19.66 -17.24
N PRO A 14 -0.27 -20.38 -16.57
CA PRO A 14 -0.07 -20.31 -15.11
C PRO A 14 0.41 -18.94 -14.60
N PHE A 15 0.81 -18.02 -15.48
CA PHE A 15 1.50 -16.77 -15.12
C PHE A 15 0.63 -15.52 -15.09
N LYS A 16 -0.66 -15.57 -15.46
CA LYS A 16 -1.52 -14.37 -15.45
C LYS A 16 -2.78 -14.60 -14.62
N LYS A 17 -2.77 -14.09 -13.38
CA LYS A 17 -4.03 -13.70 -12.72
C LYS A 17 -4.72 -12.74 -13.69
N LYS A 18 -5.90 -13.12 -14.23
CA LYS A 18 -6.74 -12.24 -15.06
C LYS A 18 -8.00 -11.83 -14.29
N ASN A 19 -8.37 -10.55 -14.38
CA ASN A 19 -9.63 -10.05 -13.83
C ASN A 19 -10.78 -10.69 -14.64
N ILE A 20 -11.67 -11.42 -13.96
CA ILE A 20 -12.79 -12.13 -14.59
C ILE A 20 -13.66 -11.18 -15.39
N SER A 21 -13.89 -9.95 -14.92
CA SER A 21 -14.72 -8.96 -15.61
C SER A 21 -14.12 -8.56 -16.97
N ASN A 22 -12.79 -8.43 -17.08
CA ASN A 22 -12.12 -8.16 -18.36
C ASN A 22 -12.21 -9.36 -19.30
N VAL A 23 -12.12 -10.58 -18.78
CA VAL A 23 -12.25 -11.79 -19.61
C VAL A 23 -13.69 -11.94 -20.11
N LEU A 24 -14.67 -11.75 -19.23
CA LEU A 24 -16.09 -11.79 -19.54
C LEU A 24 -16.48 -10.71 -20.56
N GLN A 25 -15.94 -9.50 -20.43
CA GLN A 25 -16.14 -8.43 -21.41
C GLN A 25 -15.66 -8.87 -22.81
N GLY A 26 -14.46 -9.44 -22.91
CA GLY A 26 -13.95 -9.93 -24.20
C GLY A 26 -14.78 -11.07 -24.81
N ILE A 27 -15.37 -11.94 -23.96
CA ILE A 27 -16.31 -12.99 -24.38
C ILE A 27 -17.60 -12.35 -24.92
N ARG A 28 -18.18 -11.40 -24.18
CA ARG A 28 -19.42 -10.71 -24.55
C ARG A 28 -19.26 -9.97 -25.88
N ASP A 29 -18.20 -9.18 -26.02
CA ASP A 29 -17.96 -8.35 -27.19
C ASP A 29 -17.80 -9.17 -28.48
N ARG A 30 -17.37 -10.45 -28.35
CA ARG A 30 -17.21 -11.39 -29.47
C ARG A 30 -18.30 -12.46 -29.55
N ASN A 31 -19.22 -12.46 -28.58
CA ASN A 31 -20.17 -13.55 -28.35
C ASN A 31 -19.51 -14.95 -28.33
N ASP A 32 -18.33 -15.07 -27.71
CA ASP A 32 -17.52 -16.28 -27.73
C ASP A 32 -18.01 -17.33 -26.71
N LEU A 33 -19.16 -17.92 -26.97
CA LEU A 33 -19.74 -19.00 -26.14
C LEU A 33 -18.89 -20.29 -26.13
N GLY A 34 -17.93 -20.39 -27.06
CA GLY A 34 -16.93 -21.46 -27.15
C GLY A 34 -15.78 -21.32 -26.15
N HIS A 35 -15.64 -20.16 -25.50
CA HIS A 35 -14.57 -19.90 -24.56
C HIS A 35 -14.57 -20.90 -23.38
N PRO A 36 -13.40 -21.36 -22.88
CA PRO A 36 -13.32 -22.36 -21.80
C PRO A 36 -14.10 -22.00 -20.53
N ILE A 37 -14.16 -20.70 -20.19
CA ILE A 37 -14.96 -20.21 -19.04
C ILE A 37 -16.44 -20.48 -19.23
N CYS A 38 -16.98 -20.28 -20.44
CA CYS A 38 -18.38 -20.56 -20.71
C CYS A 38 -18.68 -22.06 -20.56
N SER A 39 -17.76 -22.93 -21.00
CA SER A 39 -17.88 -24.37 -20.75
C SER A 39 -17.86 -24.68 -19.25
N HIS A 40 -16.95 -24.09 -18.51
CA HIS A 40 -16.82 -24.28 -17.06
C HIS A 40 -18.08 -23.80 -16.31
N LEU A 41 -18.63 -22.63 -16.67
CA LEU A 41 -19.88 -22.10 -16.11
C LEU A 41 -21.11 -22.98 -16.43
N ARG A 42 -21.10 -23.68 -17.58
CA ARG A 42 -22.13 -24.67 -17.91
C ARG A 42 -22.00 -25.96 -17.09
N GLN A 43 -20.78 -26.33 -16.71
CA GLN A 43 -20.49 -27.57 -15.96
C GLN A 43 -20.82 -27.45 -14.47
N GLY A 44 -20.77 -26.25 -13.90
CA GLY A 44 -21.18 -26.04 -12.51
C GLY A 44 -20.91 -24.64 -11.96
N ASP A 45 -21.27 -24.47 -10.69
CA ASP A 45 -21.30 -23.16 -10.01
C ASP A 45 -19.98 -22.82 -9.31
N TRP A 46 -18.90 -23.57 -9.57
CA TRP A 46 -17.62 -23.42 -8.87
C TRP A 46 -17.08 -22.00 -8.93
N LEU A 47 -17.19 -21.31 -10.07
CA LEU A 47 -16.65 -19.95 -10.19
C LEU A 47 -17.43 -18.95 -9.34
N ALA A 48 -18.76 -19.09 -9.25
CA ALA A 48 -19.59 -18.29 -8.36
C ALA A 48 -19.22 -18.54 -6.90
N HIS A 49 -19.12 -19.82 -6.50
CA HIS A 49 -18.69 -20.20 -5.15
C HIS A 49 -17.28 -19.71 -4.81
N TYR A 50 -16.33 -19.80 -5.76
CA TYR A 50 -14.98 -19.29 -5.56
C TYR A 50 -14.97 -17.78 -5.27
N LEU A 51 -15.76 -17.00 -6.02
CA LEU A 51 -15.86 -15.55 -5.84
C LEU A 51 -16.54 -15.16 -4.53
N THR A 52 -17.50 -15.95 -4.02
CA THR A 52 -18.13 -15.70 -2.72
C THR A 52 -17.23 -16.11 -1.57
N GLU A 53 -16.70 -17.34 -1.59
CA GLU A 53 -15.97 -17.92 -0.46
C GLU A 53 -14.62 -17.25 -0.22
N ARG A 54 -13.99 -16.70 -1.26
CA ARG A 54 -12.75 -15.91 -1.09
C ARG A 54 -12.96 -14.63 -0.27
N LEU A 55 -14.19 -14.17 -0.13
CA LEU A 55 -14.55 -13.00 0.68
C LEU A 55 -15.01 -13.35 2.09
N ALA A 56 -15.39 -14.61 2.32
CA ALA A 56 -15.92 -15.06 3.60
C ALA A 56 -14.86 -15.18 4.71
N LYS A 57 -13.57 -15.13 4.36
CA LYS A 57 -12.46 -15.30 5.31
C LYS A 57 -11.58 -14.05 5.35
N LEU A 58 -11.44 -13.51 6.56
CA LEU A 58 -10.56 -12.38 6.81
C LEU A 58 -9.09 -12.85 6.90
N PRO A 59 -8.14 -12.09 6.31
CA PRO A 59 -6.72 -12.35 6.50
C PRO A 59 -6.27 -12.23 7.96
N HIS A 60 -5.19 -12.91 8.33
CA HIS A 60 -4.56 -12.71 9.64
C HIS A 60 -4.11 -11.24 9.81
N ASN A 61 -4.18 -10.71 11.03
CA ASN A 61 -3.89 -9.30 11.36
C ASN A 61 -4.80 -8.25 10.71
N SER A 62 -5.92 -8.65 10.10
CA SER A 62 -6.86 -7.68 9.54
C SER A 62 -7.87 -7.13 10.56
N ASN A 63 -7.78 -7.56 11.82
CA ASN A 63 -8.61 -7.07 12.92
C ASN A 63 -8.44 -5.55 12.99
N LYS A 64 -9.53 -4.79 12.86
CA LYS A 64 -9.64 -3.32 12.73
C LYS A 64 -9.51 -2.72 11.32
N LEU A 65 -8.82 -3.35 10.37
CA LEU A 65 -8.61 -2.78 9.02
C LEU A 65 -9.58 -3.35 7.97
N ILE A 66 -9.84 -4.65 8.04
CA ILE A 66 -10.81 -5.32 7.18
C ILE A 66 -12.01 -5.70 8.04
N THR A 67 -13.08 -4.92 7.89
CA THR A 67 -14.31 -5.04 8.67
C THR A 67 -15.23 -6.19 8.21
N GLU A 68 -16.29 -6.43 8.98
CA GLU A 68 -17.42 -7.29 8.62
C GLU A 68 -18.05 -6.95 7.25
N ALA A 69 -17.87 -5.73 6.74
CA ALA A 69 -18.42 -5.32 5.44
C ALA A 69 -17.93 -6.21 4.29
N ILE A 70 -16.70 -6.75 4.36
CA ILE A 70 -16.20 -7.69 3.35
C ILE A 70 -16.93 -9.03 3.43
N ILE A 71 -17.21 -9.52 4.64
CA ILE A 71 -17.98 -10.74 4.86
C ILE A 71 -19.43 -10.53 4.38
N GLN A 72 -20.03 -9.39 4.70
CA GLN A 72 -21.37 -9.02 4.21
C GLN A 72 -21.42 -8.97 2.68
N MET A 73 -20.35 -8.50 2.02
CA MET A 73 -20.25 -8.54 0.55
C MET A 73 -20.20 -9.98 0.02
N SER A 74 -19.57 -10.92 0.73
CA SER A 74 -19.67 -12.36 0.41
C SER A 74 -21.13 -12.82 0.43
N ASP A 75 -21.89 -12.45 1.46
CA ASP A 75 -23.28 -12.88 1.61
C ASP A 75 -24.19 -12.28 0.53
N ILE A 76 -23.97 -11.00 0.18
CA ILE A 76 -24.64 -10.35 -0.95
C ILE A 76 -24.34 -11.10 -2.25
N LEU A 77 -23.07 -11.44 -2.51
CA LEU A 77 -22.69 -12.22 -3.70
C LEU A 77 -23.36 -13.61 -3.73
N LYS A 78 -23.48 -14.28 -2.59
CA LYS A 78 -24.17 -15.57 -2.49
C LYS A 78 -25.64 -15.44 -2.91
N ILE A 79 -26.30 -14.40 -2.42
CA ILE A 79 -27.70 -14.09 -2.79
C ILE A 79 -27.81 -13.77 -4.29
N MET A 80 -26.89 -12.95 -4.83
CA MET A 80 -26.87 -12.57 -6.24
C MET A 80 -26.67 -13.77 -7.18
N TYR A 81 -25.80 -14.71 -6.84
CA TYR A 81 -25.51 -15.87 -7.69
C TYR A 81 -26.46 -17.06 -7.47
N LYS A 82 -27.20 -17.12 -6.36
CA LYS A 82 -28.15 -18.22 -6.07
C LYS A 82 -29.11 -18.57 -7.22
N PRO A 83 -29.67 -17.62 -7.98
CA PRO A 83 -30.55 -17.95 -9.11
C PRO A 83 -29.88 -18.73 -10.24
N LEU A 84 -28.54 -18.66 -10.38
CA LEU A 84 -27.81 -19.35 -11.46
C LEU A 84 -27.93 -20.87 -11.39
N SER A 85 -28.11 -21.43 -10.19
CA SER A 85 -28.30 -22.87 -10.02
C SER A 85 -29.67 -23.37 -10.51
N ASN A 86 -30.64 -22.46 -10.69
CA ASN A 86 -32.02 -22.78 -11.03
C ASN A 86 -32.36 -22.55 -12.51
N ILE A 87 -31.41 -22.09 -13.32
CA ILE A 87 -31.62 -21.83 -14.75
C ILE A 87 -30.98 -22.92 -15.62
N PRO A 88 -31.47 -23.13 -16.86
CA PRO A 88 -30.82 -24.01 -17.82
C PRO A 88 -29.34 -23.67 -18.00
N ARG A 89 -28.47 -24.70 -17.96
CA ARG A 89 -27.02 -24.50 -17.87
C ARG A 89 -26.44 -23.69 -19.03
N TYR A 90 -27.01 -23.81 -20.23
CA TYR A 90 -26.58 -23.04 -21.40
C TYR A 90 -26.80 -21.52 -21.25
N LEU A 91 -27.70 -21.06 -20.35
CA LEU A 91 -27.93 -19.65 -20.05
C LEU A 91 -26.96 -19.10 -19.00
N VAL A 92 -26.38 -19.96 -18.15
CA VAL A 92 -25.53 -19.53 -17.01
C VAL A 92 -24.40 -18.59 -17.41
N PRO A 93 -23.65 -18.80 -18.52
CA PRO A 93 -22.58 -17.87 -18.91
C PRO A 93 -23.04 -16.43 -19.09
N ALA A 94 -24.20 -16.20 -19.70
CA ALA A 94 -24.72 -14.86 -19.98
C ALA A 94 -25.19 -14.17 -18.69
N TYR A 95 -25.96 -14.87 -17.85
CA TYR A 95 -26.45 -14.29 -16.59
C TYR A 95 -25.33 -14.10 -15.56
N PHE A 96 -24.36 -15.03 -15.49
CA PHE A 96 -23.18 -14.88 -14.66
C PHE A 96 -22.37 -13.64 -15.07
N GLU A 97 -22.19 -13.43 -16.38
CA GLU A 97 -21.52 -12.23 -16.89
C GLU A 97 -22.25 -10.96 -16.49
N ALA A 98 -23.56 -10.89 -16.76
CA ALA A 98 -24.37 -9.72 -16.47
C ALA A 98 -24.30 -9.34 -14.98
N LEU A 99 -24.42 -10.31 -14.08
CA LEU A 99 -24.30 -10.11 -12.63
C LEU A 99 -22.90 -9.63 -12.23
N THR A 100 -21.85 -10.30 -12.73
CA THR A 100 -20.45 -10.00 -12.37
C THR A 100 -20.02 -8.62 -12.85
N VAL A 101 -20.36 -8.27 -14.10
CA VAL A 101 -20.01 -6.98 -14.69
C VAL A 101 -20.80 -5.87 -14.04
N THR A 102 -22.10 -6.04 -13.82
CA THR A 102 -22.94 -5.04 -13.12
C THR A 102 -22.36 -4.71 -11.75
N LEU A 103 -22.01 -5.73 -10.97
CA LEU A 103 -21.37 -5.51 -9.67
C LEU A 103 -20.01 -4.80 -9.79
N THR A 104 -19.19 -5.21 -10.75
CA THR A 104 -17.87 -4.60 -10.95
C THR A 104 -18.00 -3.11 -11.29
N GLU A 105 -18.93 -2.75 -12.18
CA GLU A 105 -19.19 -1.36 -12.54
C GLU A 105 -19.79 -0.57 -11.38
N PHE A 106 -20.68 -1.17 -10.58
CA PHE A 106 -21.19 -0.56 -9.35
C PHE A 106 -20.07 -0.26 -8.35
N ILE A 107 -19.15 -1.21 -8.10
CA ILE A 107 -18.00 -1.00 -7.22
C ILE A 107 -17.09 0.11 -7.76
N LYS A 108 -16.83 0.16 -9.06
CA LYS A 108 -16.03 1.24 -9.67
C LYS A 108 -16.68 2.60 -9.50
N LEU A 109 -17.99 2.68 -9.66
CA LEU A 109 -18.77 3.89 -9.44
C LEU A 109 -18.66 4.35 -7.98
N GLU A 110 -18.91 3.46 -7.02
CA GLU A 110 -18.80 3.74 -5.58
C GLU A 110 -17.39 4.23 -5.18
N ILE A 111 -16.34 3.59 -5.71
CA ILE A 111 -14.95 4.04 -5.50
C ILE A 111 -14.75 5.45 -6.05
N THR A 112 -15.24 5.72 -7.25
CA THR A 112 -15.12 7.03 -7.90
C THR A 112 -15.83 8.13 -7.11
N LEU A 113 -16.99 7.81 -6.52
CA LEU A 113 -17.74 8.73 -5.67
C LEU A 113 -17.02 9.04 -4.36
N ARG A 114 -16.23 8.10 -3.82
CA ARG A 114 -15.43 8.31 -2.61
C ARG A 114 -14.13 9.07 -2.83
N PHE A 115 -13.67 9.17 -4.08
CA PHE A 115 -12.51 9.99 -4.41
C PHE A 115 -12.82 11.49 -4.43
N ALA A 116 -11.73 12.27 -4.51
CA ALA A 116 -11.76 13.72 -4.64
C ALA A 116 -12.75 14.20 -5.74
N PRO A 117 -13.50 15.29 -5.51
CA PRO A 117 -14.59 15.73 -6.39
C PRO A 117 -14.22 15.89 -7.86
N TRP A 118 -12.99 16.33 -8.17
CA TRP A 118 -12.54 16.53 -9.55
C TRP A 118 -12.49 15.23 -10.37
N ILE A 119 -12.33 14.07 -9.73
CA ILE A 119 -12.33 12.76 -10.41
C ILE A 119 -13.73 12.44 -10.93
N ARG A 120 -14.78 12.85 -10.22
CA ARG A 120 -16.18 12.56 -10.57
C ARG A 120 -16.58 13.23 -11.89
N SER A 121 -16.11 14.46 -12.12
CA SER A 121 -16.34 15.23 -13.35
C SER A 121 -15.30 14.95 -14.45
N SER A 122 -14.30 14.11 -14.20
CA SER A 122 -13.23 13.81 -15.15
C SER A 122 -13.61 12.77 -16.22
N SER A 123 -12.71 12.61 -17.20
CA SER A 123 -12.84 11.63 -18.28
C SER A 123 -12.83 10.18 -17.77
N SER A 124 -13.31 9.25 -18.60
CA SER A 124 -13.24 7.80 -18.30
C SER A 124 -11.80 7.33 -18.06
N LEU A 125 -10.82 7.88 -18.79
CA LEU A 125 -9.41 7.59 -18.58
C LEU A 125 -8.94 8.00 -17.18
N ALA A 126 -9.23 9.23 -16.75
CA ALA A 126 -8.85 9.72 -15.43
C ALA A 126 -9.53 8.92 -14.30
N LYS A 127 -10.82 8.59 -14.45
CA LYS A 127 -11.54 7.70 -13.53
C LYS A 127 -10.91 6.32 -13.45
N ASN A 128 -10.57 5.73 -14.59
CA ASN A 128 -9.92 4.41 -14.63
C ASN A 128 -8.53 4.43 -13.99
N LEU A 129 -7.74 5.48 -14.22
CA LEU A 129 -6.45 5.68 -13.54
C LEU A 129 -6.64 5.81 -12.03
N ALA A 130 -7.57 6.65 -11.58
CA ALA A 130 -7.89 6.82 -10.16
C ALA A 130 -8.32 5.49 -9.52
N VAL A 131 -9.24 4.76 -10.15
CA VAL A 131 -9.68 3.44 -9.67
C VAL A 131 -8.51 2.44 -9.63
N ALA A 132 -7.60 2.48 -10.61
CA ALA A 132 -6.41 1.63 -10.62
C ALA A 132 -5.49 1.89 -9.42
N THR A 133 -5.47 3.09 -8.85
CA THR A 133 -4.69 3.38 -7.62
C THR A 133 -5.10 2.54 -6.40
N THR A 134 -6.32 2.00 -6.38
CA THR A 134 -6.80 1.07 -5.33
C THR A 134 -6.17 -0.33 -5.43
N GLN A 135 -5.48 -0.62 -6.53
CA GLN A 135 -4.79 -1.90 -6.72
C GLN A 135 -3.41 -1.91 -6.04
N PHE A 136 -2.80 -0.73 -5.87
CA PHE A 136 -1.44 -0.58 -5.34
C PHE A 136 -1.44 -0.34 -3.82
N TYR A 137 -2.42 0.41 -3.31
CA TYR A 137 -2.56 0.66 -1.88
C TYR A 137 -3.60 -0.27 -1.26
N GLY A 138 -3.23 -0.95 -0.18
CA GLY A 138 -4.17 -1.76 0.58
C GLY A 138 -3.49 -2.61 1.65
N PHE A 139 -4.32 -3.28 2.45
CA PHE A 139 -3.88 -4.20 3.48
C PHE A 139 -3.09 -5.36 2.90
N ILE A 140 -1.99 -5.70 3.56
CA ILE A 140 -1.23 -6.91 3.31
C ILE A 140 -0.76 -7.56 4.62
N GLY A 141 -1.05 -8.84 4.80
CA GLY A 141 -0.77 -9.53 6.06
C GLY A 141 0.68 -9.96 6.25
N ASN A 142 1.51 -9.94 5.19
CA ASN A 142 2.90 -10.41 5.20
C ASN A 142 3.93 -9.29 4.98
N SER A 143 3.52 -8.03 5.07
CA SER A 143 4.42 -6.88 5.01
C SER A 143 3.85 -5.79 5.92
N ARG A 144 4.72 -5.12 6.66
CA ARG A 144 4.33 -4.15 7.69
C ARG A 144 5.25 -2.94 7.67
N LEU A 145 4.65 -1.76 7.67
CA LEU A 145 5.36 -0.51 7.89
C LEU A 145 5.38 -0.16 9.38
N PRO A 146 6.39 0.60 9.84
CA PRO A 146 6.41 1.09 11.20
C PRO A 146 5.19 1.95 11.49
N GLY A 147 4.69 1.83 12.71
CA GLY A 147 3.43 2.41 13.11
C GLY A 147 3.45 3.90 13.36
N ARG A 148 2.24 4.44 13.58
CA ARG A 148 2.04 5.81 14.06
C ARG A 148 2.00 5.82 15.59
N VAL A 149 2.50 6.89 16.20
CA VAL A 149 2.29 7.17 17.62
C VAL A 149 0.82 7.55 17.82
N ILE A 150 0.03 6.72 18.52
CA ILE A 150 -1.41 6.97 18.73
C ILE A 150 -1.65 7.78 20.00
N GLN A 151 -0.91 7.47 21.07
CA GLN A 151 -1.02 8.16 22.34
C GLN A 151 0.36 8.47 22.89
N PHE A 152 0.51 9.72 23.32
CA PHE A 152 1.63 10.21 24.09
C PHE A 152 1.05 10.80 25.37
N ASN A 153 0.88 9.96 26.39
CA ASN A 153 0.60 10.50 27.72
C ASN A 153 1.95 10.92 28.31
N LYS A 154 2.13 12.23 28.58
CA LYS A 154 3.37 12.77 29.18
C LYS A 154 3.71 12.08 30.50
N ASP A 155 2.71 11.51 31.17
CA ASP A 155 2.86 10.78 32.44
C ASP A 155 3.25 9.30 32.25
N SER A 156 3.03 8.72 31.07
CA SER A 156 3.49 7.35 30.74
C SER A 156 4.78 7.43 29.92
N GLN A 157 5.87 6.85 30.43
CA GLN A 157 7.15 6.84 29.71
C GLN A 157 7.13 5.98 28.43
N ASN A 158 6.09 5.16 28.23
CA ASN A 158 5.98 4.22 27.12
C ASN A 158 4.93 4.69 26.10
N PRO A 159 5.33 5.10 24.89
CA PRO A 159 4.37 5.47 23.84
C PRO A 159 3.69 4.23 23.25
N GLU A 160 2.45 4.41 22.77
CA GLU A 160 1.75 3.37 22.00
C GLU A 160 1.94 3.61 20.49
N ILE A 161 2.52 2.61 19.81
CA ILE A 161 2.77 2.63 18.36
C ILE A 161 1.96 1.51 17.71
N GLU A 162 1.00 1.88 16.83
CA GLU A 162 0.23 0.90 16.06
C GLU A 162 0.84 0.69 14.68
N ALA A 163 1.39 -0.50 14.47
CA ALA A 163 1.98 -0.87 13.19
C ALA A 163 0.97 -0.84 12.04
N MET A 164 1.48 -0.52 10.86
CA MET A 164 0.68 -0.33 9.67
C MET A 164 0.77 -1.51 8.72
N PHE A 165 -0.37 -2.05 8.35
CA PHE A 165 -0.49 -3.15 7.38
C PHE A 165 -0.95 -2.70 6.00
N CYS A 166 -1.25 -1.40 5.83
CA CYS A 166 -1.53 -0.81 4.53
C CYS A 166 -0.28 -0.09 4.00
N SER A 167 0.12 -0.41 2.78
CA SER A 167 1.23 0.27 2.10
C SER A 167 1.02 0.31 0.60
N LEU A 168 1.83 1.12 -0.11
CA LEU A 168 1.88 1.15 -1.57
C LEU A 168 2.81 0.04 -2.10
N ALA A 169 2.29 -0.80 -2.98
CA ALA A 169 3.08 -1.71 -3.80
C ALA A 169 3.74 -0.95 -4.96
N ALA A 170 5.02 -1.22 -5.23
CA ALA A 170 5.70 -0.65 -6.41
C ALA A 170 5.18 -1.21 -7.74
N GLY A 171 4.58 -2.40 -7.72
CA GLY A 171 4.07 -3.03 -8.93
C GLY A 171 3.47 -4.41 -8.69
N LEU A 172 2.59 -4.84 -9.57
CA LEU A 172 1.88 -6.11 -9.46
C LEU A 172 2.30 -7.07 -10.59
N PRO A 173 2.46 -8.39 -10.33
CA PRO A 173 2.42 -9.04 -9.01
C PRO A 173 3.78 -9.06 -8.30
N HIS A 174 4.87 -8.73 -8.98
CA HIS A 174 6.24 -9.01 -8.52
C HIS A 174 6.68 -8.19 -7.30
N PHE A 175 6.12 -6.99 -7.12
CA PHE A 175 6.42 -6.09 -6.00
C PHE A 175 5.18 -5.85 -5.14
N ALA A 176 4.37 -6.90 -4.97
CA ALA A 176 3.10 -6.83 -4.27
C ALA A 176 3.18 -7.31 -2.82
N GLU A 177 4.15 -8.15 -2.46
CA GLU A 177 4.13 -8.91 -1.20
C GLU A 177 5.49 -9.00 -0.50
N GLY A 178 5.47 -9.30 0.80
CA GLY A 178 6.66 -9.52 1.61
C GLY A 178 7.63 -8.33 1.59
N MET A 179 8.93 -8.63 1.57
CA MET A 179 9.97 -7.60 1.55
C MET A 179 9.96 -6.74 0.29
N TRP A 180 9.45 -7.27 -0.83
CA TRP A 180 9.49 -6.62 -2.14
C TRP A 180 8.39 -5.59 -2.37
N ARG A 181 7.47 -5.41 -1.42
CA ARG A 181 6.31 -4.54 -1.61
C ARG A 181 6.68 -3.06 -1.58
N SER A 182 7.38 -2.65 -0.53
CA SER A 182 7.51 -1.25 -0.14
C SER A 182 8.89 -0.73 -0.49
N TRP A 183 8.93 0.15 -1.49
CA TRP A 183 10.14 0.82 -1.96
C TRP A 183 10.03 2.33 -1.77
N GLY A 184 10.99 2.95 -1.09
CA GLY A 184 10.94 4.38 -0.74
C GLY A 184 10.88 5.29 -1.96
N ARG A 185 11.72 5.05 -2.97
CA ARG A 185 11.70 5.79 -4.24
C ARG A 185 10.33 5.73 -4.89
N ASP A 186 9.85 4.53 -5.21
CA ASP A 186 8.59 4.30 -5.93
C ASP A 186 7.38 4.83 -5.16
N THR A 187 7.40 4.66 -3.83
CA THR A 187 6.36 5.16 -2.93
C THR A 187 6.23 6.68 -3.05
N PHE A 188 7.34 7.42 -2.91
CA PHE A 188 7.28 8.89 -2.89
C PHE A 188 7.16 9.53 -4.27
N ILE A 189 7.58 8.86 -5.34
CA ILE A 189 7.19 9.26 -6.70
C ILE A 189 5.67 9.12 -6.90
N SER A 190 5.11 8.02 -6.41
CA SER A 190 3.70 7.66 -6.67
C SER A 190 2.71 8.32 -5.71
N LEU A 191 3.15 8.77 -4.52
CA LEU A 191 2.28 9.23 -3.44
C LEU A 191 1.31 10.34 -3.89
N ARG A 192 1.78 11.31 -4.68
CA ARG A 192 0.93 12.38 -5.22
C ARG A 192 -0.20 11.84 -6.10
N GLY A 193 0.12 10.96 -7.04
CA GLY A 193 -0.84 10.41 -8.00
C GLY A 193 -1.78 9.40 -7.38
N CYS A 194 -1.23 8.52 -6.55
CA CYS A 194 -1.98 7.45 -5.93
C CYS A 194 -2.85 7.94 -4.78
N LEU A 195 -2.37 8.84 -3.92
CA LEU A 195 -3.06 9.18 -2.66
C LEU A 195 -3.61 10.60 -2.68
N LEU A 196 -2.77 11.62 -2.87
CA LEU A 196 -3.18 13.03 -2.74
C LEU A 196 -4.22 13.45 -3.77
N LEU A 197 -3.97 13.21 -5.05
CA LEU A 197 -4.91 13.53 -6.12
C LEU A 197 -6.23 12.76 -5.98
N THR A 198 -6.25 11.63 -5.28
CA THR A 198 -7.46 10.85 -5.03
C THR A 198 -8.24 11.25 -3.77
N GLY A 199 -7.71 12.19 -2.97
CA GLY A 199 -8.31 12.60 -1.69
C GLY A 199 -7.99 11.67 -0.51
N ARG A 200 -6.97 10.82 -0.64
CA ARG A 200 -6.57 9.85 0.39
C ARG A 200 -5.48 10.43 1.29
N TYR A 201 -5.78 11.54 1.94
CA TYR A 201 -4.79 12.32 2.71
C TYR A 201 -4.31 11.60 3.96
N GLN A 202 -5.19 10.91 4.68
CA GLN A 202 -4.83 10.11 5.85
C GLN A 202 -3.84 8.99 5.49
N ASP A 203 -4.09 8.28 4.39
CA ASP A 203 -3.18 7.25 3.88
C ASP A 203 -1.81 7.84 3.51
N ALA A 204 -1.78 9.03 2.90
CA ALA A 204 -0.54 9.71 2.54
C ALA A 204 0.27 10.15 3.76
N ALA A 205 -0.38 10.76 4.76
CA ALA A 205 0.27 11.19 6.00
C ALA A 205 0.87 10.00 6.75
N ASN A 206 0.09 8.92 6.87
CA ASN A 206 0.54 7.69 7.47
C ASN A 206 1.82 7.14 6.81
N ILE A 207 1.86 7.05 5.48
CA ILE A 207 3.07 6.63 4.75
C ILE A 207 4.25 7.59 5.02
N ILE A 208 4.04 8.91 4.94
CA ILE A 208 5.09 9.91 5.19
C ILE A 208 5.72 9.72 6.56
N LEU A 209 4.90 9.56 7.60
CA LEU A 209 5.34 9.39 8.99
C LEU A 209 6.01 8.03 9.22
N SER A 210 5.47 6.95 8.64
CA SER A 210 6.09 5.62 8.70
C SER A 210 7.51 5.61 8.13
N TYR A 211 7.76 6.29 7.01
CA TYR A 211 9.11 6.36 6.44
C TYR A 211 10.00 7.36 7.19
N ALA A 212 9.46 8.45 7.73
CA ALA A 212 10.20 9.37 8.59
C ALA A 212 10.77 8.66 9.83
N SER A 213 10.01 7.72 10.40
CA SER A 213 10.45 6.89 11.53
C SER A 213 11.70 6.05 11.22
N LEU A 214 11.97 5.80 9.93
CA LEU A 214 13.09 5.02 9.42
C LEU A 214 14.21 5.88 8.84
N LEU A 215 14.22 7.21 9.00
CA LEU A 215 15.38 8.00 8.56
C LEU A 215 16.64 7.52 9.32
N ARG A 216 17.73 7.23 8.60
CA ARG A 216 19.05 6.86 9.14
C ARG A 216 20.14 7.30 8.19
N HIS A 217 21.32 7.68 8.68
CA HIS A 217 22.39 8.27 7.85
C HIS A 217 21.91 9.48 7.04
N GLY A 218 20.91 10.24 7.50
CA GLY A 218 20.27 11.30 6.72
C GLY A 218 19.48 10.82 5.48
N LEU A 219 19.23 9.51 5.32
CA LEU A 219 18.56 8.91 4.18
C LEU A 219 17.25 8.23 4.57
N ILE A 220 16.34 8.20 3.60
CA ILE A 220 15.16 7.32 3.61
C ILE A 220 15.54 5.99 2.93
N PRO A 221 15.20 4.83 3.53
CA PRO A 221 15.56 3.54 2.96
C PRO A 221 14.90 3.29 1.61
N ASN A 222 15.62 2.62 0.71
CA ASN A 222 15.08 2.21 -0.58
C ASN A 222 14.15 1.01 -0.44
N LEU A 223 14.63 -0.04 0.21
CA LEU A 223 13.85 -1.23 0.54
C LEU A 223 13.50 -1.13 2.01
N ILE A 224 12.22 -1.22 2.36
CA ILE A 224 11.80 -1.20 3.77
C ILE A 224 11.96 -2.57 4.44
N GLY A 225 11.85 -3.64 3.66
CA GLY A 225 11.77 -5.01 4.15
C GLY A 225 10.32 -5.45 4.39
N ASP A 226 10.15 -6.57 5.08
CA ASP A 226 8.85 -7.15 5.40
C ASP A 226 8.28 -6.61 6.74
N GLY A 227 9.10 -5.93 7.53
CA GLY A 227 8.74 -5.44 8.86
C GLY A 227 8.80 -6.50 9.96
N TYR A 228 9.39 -7.68 9.68
CA TYR A 228 9.54 -8.80 10.61
C TYR A 228 10.98 -9.28 10.70
N THR A 229 11.58 -9.64 9.56
CA THR A 229 12.91 -10.29 9.50
C THR A 229 13.87 -9.57 8.58
N VAL A 230 13.35 -8.88 7.56
CA VAL A 230 14.16 -8.16 6.57
C VAL A 230 14.26 -6.71 7.00
N LYS A 231 15.51 -6.24 7.17
CA LYS A 231 15.83 -4.88 7.63
C LYS A 231 15.79 -3.88 6.48
N PRO A 232 15.50 -2.59 6.76
CA PRO A 232 15.55 -1.55 5.74
C PRO A 232 16.96 -1.39 5.15
N ARG A 233 17.07 -1.22 3.83
CA ARG A 233 18.34 -0.97 3.12
C ARG A 233 18.47 0.49 2.70
N TYR A 234 19.64 1.07 2.96
CA TYR A 234 19.94 2.50 2.74
C TYR A 234 20.93 2.66 1.58
N ASN A 235 20.63 2.02 0.45
CA ASN A 235 21.44 2.05 -0.76
C ASN A 235 20.95 3.09 -1.79
N CYS A 236 20.04 3.98 -1.40
CA CYS A 236 19.42 4.95 -2.29
C CYS A 236 19.65 6.38 -1.81
N ARG A 237 20.13 7.24 -2.71
CA ARG A 237 20.38 8.66 -2.47
C ARG A 237 19.20 9.56 -2.84
N ASP A 238 18.27 9.07 -3.66
CA ASP A 238 17.17 9.87 -4.19
C ASP A 238 15.89 9.80 -3.36
N ALA A 239 15.66 8.71 -2.62
CA ALA A 239 14.41 8.47 -1.88
C ALA A 239 14.12 9.56 -0.84
N VAL A 240 15.17 10.08 -0.17
CA VAL A 240 15.03 11.18 0.80
C VAL A 240 14.52 12.47 0.14
N TRP A 241 14.93 12.77 -1.08
CA TRP A 241 14.50 13.96 -1.81
C TRP A 241 13.06 13.83 -2.29
N TYR A 242 12.67 12.65 -2.79
CA TYR A 242 11.27 12.38 -3.12
C TYR A 242 10.36 12.41 -1.88
N TRP A 243 10.85 11.94 -0.73
CA TRP A 243 10.15 12.05 0.56
C TRP A 243 9.94 13.51 0.98
N LEU A 244 11.02 14.32 1.00
CA LEU A 244 10.93 15.76 1.30
C LEU A 244 9.97 16.49 0.33
N TYR A 245 10.08 16.20 -0.96
CA TYR A 245 9.17 16.76 -1.98
C TYR A 245 7.71 16.35 -1.73
N SER A 246 7.47 15.10 -1.33
CA SER A 246 6.13 14.61 -1.00
C SER A 246 5.52 15.33 0.20
N ILE A 247 6.32 15.69 1.21
CA ILE A 247 5.88 16.49 2.36
C ILE A 247 5.47 17.89 1.90
N VAL A 248 6.29 18.55 1.06
CA VAL A 248 5.94 19.87 0.51
C VAL A 248 4.63 19.83 -0.27
N ILE A 249 4.45 18.84 -1.14
CA ILE A 249 3.20 18.70 -1.88
C ILE A 249 2.03 18.40 -0.92
N TYR A 250 2.23 17.53 0.07
CA TYR A 250 1.18 17.21 1.06
C TYR A 250 0.66 18.49 1.74
N GLU A 251 1.56 19.33 2.26
CA GLU A 251 1.20 20.60 2.91
C GLU A 251 0.45 21.55 1.97
N GLN A 252 0.85 21.63 0.70
CA GLN A 252 0.16 22.42 -0.32
C GLN A 252 -1.27 21.93 -0.56
N PHE A 253 -1.47 20.61 -0.61
CA PHE A 253 -2.80 20.01 -0.79
C PHE A 253 -3.70 20.32 0.40
N ILE A 254 -3.25 20.04 1.63
CA ILE A 254 -4.04 20.28 2.84
C ILE A 254 -4.41 21.76 2.99
N SER A 255 -3.46 22.66 2.74
CA SER A 255 -3.71 24.11 2.77
C SER A 255 -4.78 24.54 1.76
N SER A 256 -4.86 23.87 0.61
CA SER A 256 -5.83 24.18 -0.44
C SER A 256 -7.22 23.57 -0.20
N THR A 257 -7.31 22.39 0.40
CA THR A 257 -8.57 21.67 0.59
C THR A 257 -9.26 21.97 1.91
N LYS A 258 -8.54 22.50 2.91
CA LYS A 258 -9.03 22.69 4.29
C LYS A 258 -9.56 21.40 4.93
N GLU A 259 -9.11 20.24 4.46
CA GLU A 259 -9.46 18.94 5.05
C GLU A 259 -8.45 18.61 6.16
N CYS A 260 -8.93 18.20 7.33
CA CYS A 260 -8.08 17.86 8.47
C CYS A 260 -7.23 16.59 8.23
N CYS A 261 -6.04 16.59 8.81
CA CYS A 261 -4.90 15.75 8.43
C CYS A 261 -5.03 14.28 8.86
N LEU A 262 -5.55 14.03 10.07
CA LEU A 262 -5.81 12.71 10.65
C LEU A 262 -6.97 12.84 11.65
N GLU A 263 -7.82 11.81 11.76
CA GLU A 263 -8.94 11.82 12.71
C GLU A 263 -8.46 12.10 14.15
N GLY A 264 -9.01 13.13 14.80
CA GLY A 264 -8.83 13.40 16.23
C GLY A 264 -7.70 14.37 16.60
N ASP A 265 -7.13 15.13 15.67
CA ASP A 265 -6.05 16.10 15.95
C ASP A 265 -6.34 17.50 15.38
N ASP A 266 -6.11 18.53 16.20
CA ASP A 266 -6.30 19.95 15.88
C ASP A 266 -5.08 20.56 15.15
N SER A 267 -3.99 19.79 14.98
CA SER A 267 -2.81 20.23 14.24
C SER A 267 -3.11 20.45 12.75
N SER A 268 -2.98 21.69 12.29
CA SER A 268 -3.20 22.07 10.89
C SER A 268 -2.12 21.61 9.91
N SER A 269 -0.98 21.10 10.40
CA SER A 269 0.20 20.76 9.59
C SER A 269 0.80 19.41 9.98
N ILE A 270 1.18 18.62 8.99
CA ILE A 270 1.86 17.33 9.20
C ILE A 270 3.23 17.51 9.86
N LEU A 271 3.81 18.70 9.76
CA LEU A 271 5.12 19.04 10.30
C LEU A 271 5.22 18.90 11.82
N ASN A 272 4.09 19.03 12.53
CA ASN A 272 4.03 18.90 13.98
C ASN A 272 3.72 17.48 14.45
N TYR A 273 3.42 16.55 13.53
CA TYR A 273 3.04 15.20 13.92
C TYR A 273 4.22 14.45 14.57
N PRO A 274 3.95 13.68 15.64
CA PRO A 274 4.97 12.91 16.32
C PRO A 274 5.47 11.76 15.44
N VAL A 275 6.80 11.68 15.32
CA VAL A 275 7.53 10.60 14.67
C VAL A 275 8.37 9.89 15.72
N TYR A 276 8.13 8.59 15.91
CA TYR A 276 9.02 7.76 16.71
C TYR A 276 10.26 7.39 15.88
N ARG A 277 11.45 7.82 16.29
CA ARG A 277 12.70 7.52 15.60
C ARG A 277 13.18 6.12 15.96
N TRP A 278 13.06 5.18 15.01
CA TRP A 278 13.59 3.82 15.18
C TRP A 278 15.12 3.78 15.15
N PHE A 279 15.75 4.77 14.52
CA PHE A 279 17.20 4.94 14.47
C PHE A 279 17.56 6.37 14.89
N PRO A 280 17.57 6.69 16.20
CA PRO A 280 18.09 7.97 16.68
C PRO A 280 19.56 8.16 16.30
N ASP A 281 20.33 7.06 16.37
CA ASP A 281 21.72 7.00 15.95
C ASP A 281 21.93 5.91 14.90
N ASP A 282 23.01 6.04 14.13
CA ASP A 282 23.33 5.15 13.02
C ASP A 282 23.64 3.70 13.46
N ASP A 283 24.00 3.51 14.74
CA ASP A 283 24.33 2.22 15.36
C ASP A 283 23.17 1.61 16.16
N THR A 284 22.03 2.32 16.31
CA THR A 284 20.86 1.78 17.02
C THR A 284 20.34 0.50 16.34
N VAL A 285 19.97 -0.52 17.11
CA VAL A 285 19.41 -1.78 16.57
C VAL A 285 18.13 -1.48 15.79
N GLY A 286 17.17 -0.82 16.44
CA GLY A 286 16.00 -0.22 15.82
C GLY A 286 15.04 -1.22 15.16
N TRP A 287 14.34 -0.75 14.13
CA TRP A 287 13.33 -1.52 13.40
C TRP A 287 13.95 -2.62 12.51
N PRO A 288 13.31 -3.81 12.39
CA PRO A 288 12.08 -4.26 13.06
C PRO A 288 12.32 -4.93 14.41
N ASP A 289 13.58 -5.21 14.77
CA ASP A 289 13.96 -6.04 15.91
C ASP A 289 13.43 -5.49 17.25
N GLU A 290 13.58 -4.19 17.50
CA GLU A 290 13.12 -3.55 18.74
C GLU A 290 11.59 -3.45 18.86
N TYR A 291 10.85 -3.51 17.75
CA TYR A 291 9.39 -3.51 17.82
C TYR A 291 8.86 -4.75 18.55
N LEU A 292 9.56 -5.88 18.43
CA LEU A 292 9.13 -7.16 19.01
C LEU A 292 9.45 -7.26 20.51
N THR A 293 10.34 -6.41 21.03
CA THR A 293 10.81 -6.47 22.42
C THR A 293 10.09 -5.50 23.36
N SER A 294 9.17 -4.66 22.84
CA SER A 294 8.29 -3.74 23.58
C SER A 294 9.00 -2.68 24.46
N SER A 295 10.30 -2.44 24.24
CA SER A 295 11.07 -1.42 24.97
C SER A 295 11.02 -0.08 24.23
N LEU A 296 9.88 0.61 24.30
CA LEU A 296 9.70 1.92 23.66
C LEU A 296 9.98 3.05 24.65
N SER A 297 10.87 3.98 24.28
CA SER A 297 11.13 5.21 25.03
C SER A 297 10.49 6.42 24.38
N SER A 298 9.76 7.21 25.16
CA SER A 298 9.21 8.52 24.74
C SER A 298 10.26 9.50 24.24
N GLN A 299 11.53 9.36 24.65
CA GLN A 299 12.63 10.25 24.26
C GLN A 299 12.99 10.17 22.77
N ARG A 300 12.53 9.13 22.07
CA ARG A 300 12.75 8.96 20.62
C ARG A 300 11.65 9.59 19.78
N ILE A 301 10.68 10.26 20.39
CA ILE A 301 9.61 10.94 19.68
C ILE A 301 10.02 12.38 19.43
N GLN A 302 9.96 12.79 18.17
CA GLN A 302 10.18 14.16 17.74
C GLN A 302 9.15 14.56 16.68
N PRO A 303 8.83 15.84 16.51
CA PRO A 303 7.97 16.28 15.43
C PRO A 303 8.62 16.01 14.06
N LEU A 304 7.79 15.85 13.02
CA LEU A 304 8.26 15.56 11.67
C LEU A 304 9.28 16.59 11.15
N HIS A 305 9.10 17.88 11.43
CA HIS A 305 10.03 18.92 10.99
C HIS A 305 11.45 18.75 11.53
N GLU A 306 11.63 18.23 12.75
CA GLU A 306 12.97 17.92 13.28
C GLU A 306 13.62 16.76 12.51
N THR A 307 12.83 15.76 12.09
CA THR A 307 13.32 14.67 11.24
C THR A 307 13.72 15.17 9.86
N MET A 308 12.98 16.12 9.30
CA MET A 308 13.34 16.78 8.04
C MET A 308 14.64 17.58 8.19
N GLN A 309 14.79 18.32 9.29
CA GLN A 309 16.00 19.09 9.58
C GLN A 309 17.21 18.18 9.73
N GLU A 310 17.07 17.03 10.40
CA GLU A 310 18.12 16.01 10.52
C GLU A 310 18.61 15.55 9.14
N ALA A 311 17.69 15.20 8.23
CA ALA A 311 18.03 14.79 6.87
C ALA A 311 18.84 15.88 6.15
N LEU A 312 18.34 17.11 6.13
CA LEU A 312 19.00 18.24 5.48
C LEU A 312 20.38 18.53 6.08
N GLN A 313 20.49 18.56 7.41
CA GLN A 313 21.74 18.86 8.10
C GLN A 313 22.80 17.79 7.87
N ARG A 314 22.42 16.51 7.87
CA ARG A 314 23.34 15.41 7.56
C ARG A 314 23.89 15.55 6.13
N HIS A 315 23.04 15.91 5.17
CA HIS A 315 23.47 16.14 3.78
C HIS A 315 24.45 17.32 3.67
N ILE A 316 24.23 18.40 4.42
CA ILE A 316 25.14 19.55 4.49
C ILE A 316 26.49 19.17 5.08
N ASN A 317 26.49 18.41 6.19
CA ASN A 317 27.73 18.00 6.87
C ASN A 317 28.52 16.95 6.07
N GLY A 318 27.90 16.34 5.06
CA GLY A 318 28.45 15.22 4.33
C GLY A 318 28.16 13.89 5.02
N ILE A 319 27.97 12.86 4.21
CA ILE A 319 27.57 11.54 4.68
C ILE A 319 28.55 10.51 4.16
N GLU A 320 28.99 9.64 5.05
CA GLU A 320 29.92 8.56 4.76
C GLU A 320 29.61 7.39 5.69
N PHE A 321 29.26 6.24 5.12
CA PHE A 321 29.01 5.02 5.88
C PHE A 321 29.23 3.77 5.01
N ILE A 322 29.32 2.61 5.64
CA ILE A 322 29.25 1.30 4.99
C ILE A 322 27.88 0.71 5.32
N GLU A 323 27.17 0.16 4.33
CA GLU A 323 25.87 -0.47 4.58
C GLU A 323 25.97 -1.50 5.71
N ARG A 324 25.04 -1.40 6.67
CA ARG A 324 24.95 -2.36 7.77
C ARG A 324 24.75 -3.77 7.19
N ASN A 325 25.50 -4.74 7.71
CA ASN A 325 25.51 -6.12 7.22
C ASN A 325 26.07 -6.29 5.78
N ALA A 326 26.92 -5.38 5.31
CA ALA A 326 27.60 -5.48 4.02
C ALA A 326 28.23 -6.86 3.78
N GLY A 327 28.00 -7.41 2.59
CA GLY A 327 28.51 -8.70 2.17
C GLY A 327 27.54 -9.46 1.26
N PRO A 328 27.93 -10.66 0.78
CA PRO A 328 27.15 -11.43 -0.19
C PRO A 328 25.73 -11.82 0.28
N THR A 329 25.50 -11.89 1.60
CA THR A 329 24.19 -12.19 2.17
C THR A 329 23.21 -11.03 2.04
N LEU A 330 23.70 -9.79 1.99
CA LEU A 330 22.90 -8.60 1.78
C LEU A 330 22.71 -8.31 0.29
N ASP A 331 23.76 -8.52 -0.49
CA ASP A 331 23.78 -8.32 -1.94
C ASP A 331 24.86 -9.22 -2.57
N GLU A 332 24.44 -10.26 -3.29
CA GLU A 332 25.33 -11.28 -3.85
C GLU A 332 26.18 -10.79 -5.03
N HIS A 333 25.85 -9.63 -5.61
CA HIS A 333 26.51 -9.10 -6.79
C HIS A 333 27.29 -7.81 -6.51
N MET A 334 27.06 -7.16 -5.37
CA MET A 334 27.75 -5.94 -4.99
C MET A 334 29.20 -6.23 -4.57
N LYS A 335 30.14 -5.51 -5.18
CA LYS A 335 31.55 -5.53 -4.77
C LYS A 335 31.73 -4.84 -3.41
N PRO A 336 32.76 -5.18 -2.62
CA PRO A 336 33.01 -4.56 -1.31
C PRO A 336 32.99 -3.02 -1.31
N GLU A 337 33.52 -2.39 -2.36
CA GLU A 337 33.56 -0.93 -2.49
C GLU A 337 32.16 -0.33 -2.72
N GLY A 338 31.24 -1.09 -3.30
CA GLY A 338 29.88 -0.67 -3.57
C GLY A 338 29.03 -0.47 -2.30
N PHE A 339 29.37 -1.17 -1.21
CA PHE A 339 28.69 -1.00 0.08
C PHE A 339 29.09 0.30 0.79
N LYS A 340 30.20 0.94 0.37
CA LYS A 340 30.61 2.23 0.90
C LYS A 340 29.84 3.34 0.21
N VAL A 341 28.98 4.02 0.96
CA VAL A 341 28.21 5.17 0.49
C VAL A 341 28.88 6.44 1.00
N SER A 342 29.23 7.36 0.09
CA SER A 342 29.75 8.68 0.44
C SER A 342 29.21 9.76 -0.49
N TYR A 343 28.85 10.90 0.09
CA TYR A 343 28.46 12.10 -0.63
C TYR A 343 28.75 13.34 0.22
N ARG A 344 29.20 14.40 -0.46
CA ARG A 344 29.45 15.71 0.13
C ARG A 344 28.88 16.75 -0.82
N LEU A 345 28.28 17.80 -0.28
CA LEU A 345 28.00 18.99 -1.08
C LEU A 345 29.35 19.60 -1.44
N TRP A 346 29.55 19.91 -2.73
CA TRP A 346 30.71 20.69 -3.14
C TRP A 346 30.61 22.05 -2.43
N HIS A 347 31.65 22.41 -1.67
CA HIS A 347 31.71 23.72 -1.03
C HIS A 347 31.51 24.81 -2.09
N ILE A 348 30.59 25.73 -1.83
CA ILE A 348 30.55 27.04 -2.49
C ILE A 348 31.74 27.85 -2.00
#